data_AF-A0A920EIH5-F1
#
_entry.id   AF-A0A920EIH5-F1
#
_cell.length_a   1.000
_cell.length_b   1.000
_cell.length_c   1.000
_cell.angle_alpha   90.00
_cell.angle_beta   90.00
_cell.angle_gamma   90.00
#
_symmetry.space_group_name_H-M   'P 1'
#
loop_
_entity.id
_entity.type
_entity.pdbx_description
1 polymer ?
#
loop_
_entity_poly.entity_id
_entity_poly.type
_entity_poly.pdbx_seq_one_letter_code
_entity_poly.pdbx_strand_id
1 'polypeptide(L)'
;MDYEAFSAINSMIGHGGIVVFDDQINMFDQARFAMEFCAIESCGKCTPCRIGSTRGLEVLDKISSKKMLKTTLFCSKNYVIRWSTAHYVQWVE
;
A
#
# COMPACT_ATOMS: atom_id res chain seq x y z
N MET A 1 -14.30 20.45 5.35
CA MET A 1 -13.90 19.15 4.77
C MET A 1 -14.92 18.86 3.70
N ASP A 2 -14.53 19.00 2.44
CA ASP A 2 -15.38 18.87 1.27
C ASP A 2 -14.92 17.63 0.47
N TYR A 3 -15.84 16.76 0.06
CA TYR A 3 -15.48 15.46 -0.52
C TYR A 3 -14.82 15.65 -1.90
N GLU A 4 -15.36 16.56 -2.68
CA GLU A 4 -14.96 16.88 -4.05
C GLU A 4 -13.58 17.55 -4.08
N ALA A 5 -13.33 18.48 -3.16
CA ALA A 5 -12.03 19.11 -3.01
C ALA A 5 -10.90 18.12 -2.65
N PHE A 6 -11.17 17.14 -1.78
CA PHE A 6 -10.16 16.13 -1.39
C PHE A 6 -9.96 15.06 -2.48
N SER A 7 -11.01 14.68 -3.18
CA SER A 7 -10.90 13.77 -4.33
C SER A 7 -10.05 14.38 -5.44
N ALA A 8 -10.11 15.70 -5.66
CA ALA A 8 -9.32 16.39 -6.67
C ALA A 8 -7.80 16.30 -6.43
N ILE A 9 -7.36 16.05 -5.19
CA ILE A 9 -5.96 15.88 -4.81
C ILE A 9 -5.56 14.40 -4.60
N ASN A 10 -6.37 13.45 -5.07
CA ASN A 10 -6.20 12.01 -4.86
C ASN A 10 -6.16 11.60 -3.37
N SER A 11 -6.85 12.37 -2.52
CA SER A 11 -7.06 12.01 -1.11
C SER A 11 -8.51 11.56 -0.93
N MET A 12 -8.79 10.85 0.17
CA MET A 12 -10.12 10.38 0.49
C MET A 12 -10.51 10.79 1.90
N ILE A 13 -11.73 11.33 2.05
CA ILE A 13 -12.34 11.57 3.35
C ILE A 13 -13.13 10.32 3.74
N GLY A 14 -12.67 9.64 4.79
CA GLY A 14 -13.38 8.52 5.41
C GLY A 14 -14.38 8.99 6.46
N HIS A 15 -14.33 8.39 7.65
CA HIS A 15 -15.19 8.72 8.79
C HIS A 15 -14.83 10.03 9.52
N GLY A 16 -13.92 10.85 8.97
CA GLY A 16 -13.46 12.09 9.60
C GLY A 16 -12.39 11.91 10.69
N GLY A 17 -11.80 10.72 10.83
CA GLY A 17 -10.65 10.52 11.72
C GLY A 17 -9.40 11.26 11.24
N ILE A 18 -8.71 11.95 12.15
CA ILE A 18 -7.48 12.71 11.86
C ILE A 18 -6.35 12.08 12.68
N VAL A 19 -5.29 11.66 12.00
CA VAL A 19 -4.04 11.18 12.61
C VAL A 19 -2.93 12.12 12.18
N VAL A 20 -2.20 12.67 13.16
CA VAL A 20 -1.10 13.61 12.93
C VAL A 20 0.22 12.92 13.22
N PHE A 21 1.15 12.99 12.28
CA PHE A 21 2.53 12.53 12.43
C PHE A 21 3.46 13.74 12.49
N ASP A 22 4.48 13.68 13.34
CA ASP A 22 5.57 14.67 13.37
C ASP A 22 6.73 14.26 12.45
N ASP A 23 7.74 15.12 12.35
CA ASP A 23 8.91 14.91 11.50
C ASP A 23 9.89 13.84 12.03
N GLN A 24 9.63 13.25 13.20
CA GLN A 24 10.44 12.16 13.75
C GLN A 24 9.95 10.78 13.27
N ILE A 25 8.75 10.70 12.68
CA ILE A 25 8.21 9.44 12.17
C ILE A 25 8.86 9.05 10.84
N ASN A 26 9.27 7.79 10.76
CA ASN A 26 9.70 7.17 9.52
C ASN A 26 8.50 6.72 8.67
N MET A 27 8.28 7.36 7.53
CA MET A 27 7.20 7.02 6.60
C MET A 27 7.34 5.63 5.98
N PHE A 28 8.56 5.07 5.98
CA PHE A 28 8.77 3.69 5.56
C PHE A 28 8.06 2.70 6.50
N ASP A 29 8.13 2.95 7.81
CA ASP A 29 7.48 2.10 8.81
C ASP A 29 5.96 2.21 8.74
N GLN A 30 5.43 3.38 8.37
CA GLN A 30 4.00 3.58 8.11
C GLN A 30 3.53 2.79 6.88
N ALA A 31 4.31 2.80 5.79
CA ALA A 31 4.00 2.00 4.60
C ALA A 31 4.04 0.50 4.91
N ARG A 32 4.99 0.05 5.75
CA ARG A 32 5.07 -1.33 6.22
C ARG A 32 3.86 -1.70 7.07
N PHE A 33 3.49 -0.85 8.02
CA PHE A 33 2.32 -1.04 8.87
C PHE A 33 1.03 -1.15 8.04
N ALA A 34 0.84 -0.31 7.02
CA ALA A 34 -0.33 -0.37 6.15
C ALA A 34 -0.47 -1.73 5.45
N MET A 35 0.65 -2.29 4.95
CA MET A 35 0.64 -3.61 4.31
C MET A 35 0.41 -4.75 5.31
N GLU A 36 0.91 -4.62 6.55
CA GLU A 36 0.70 -5.59 7.63
C GLU A 36 -0.76 -5.61 8.07
N PHE A 37 -1.35 -4.43 8.26
CA PHE A 37 -2.77 -4.29 8.56
C PHE A 37 -3.64 -4.95 7.50
N CYS A 38 -3.36 -4.70 6.21
CA CYS A 38 -4.07 -5.35 5.11
C CYS A 38 -3.88 -6.88 5.08
N ALA A 39 -2.72 -7.40 5.52
CA ALA A 39 -2.49 -8.85 5.58
C ALA A 39 -3.30 -9.52 6.68
N ILE A 40 -3.40 -8.87 7.85
CA ILE A 40 -4.12 -9.39 9.02
C ILE A 40 -5.63 -9.28 8.83
N GLU A 41 -6.12 -8.12 8.39
CA GLU A 41 -7.57 -7.82 8.27
C GLU A 41 -8.18 -8.20 6.91
N SER A 42 -7.40 -8.82 6.02
CA SER A 42 -7.91 -9.25 4.72
C SER A 42 -9.01 -10.30 4.90
N CYS A 43 -10.20 -10.02 4.38
CA CYS A 43 -11.31 -10.98 4.27
C CYS A 43 -11.02 -12.19 3.37
N GLY A 44 -9.91 -12.17 2.63
CA GLY A 44 -9.43 -13.30 1.83
C GLY A 44 -10.02 -13.42 0.42
N LYS A 45 -10.98 -12.57 0.04
CA LYS A 45 -11.72 -12.66 -1.22
C LYS A 45 -10.86 -12.37 -2.46
N CYS A 46 -10.03 -11.34 -2.41
CA CYS A 46 -9.24 -10.89 -3.55
C CYS A 46 -7.77 -11.27 -3.37
N THR A 47 -7.18 -11.94 -4.36
CA THR A 47 -5.75 -12.29 -4.40
C THR A 47 -4.81 -11.12 -4.08
N PRO A 48 -4.97 -9.90 -4.65
CA PRO A 48 -4.07 -8.79 -4.32
C PRO A 48 -4.17 -8.34 -2.86
N CYS A 49 -5.32 -8.51 -2.20
CA CYS A 49 -5.47 -8.17 -0.79
C CYS A 49 -4.94 -9.30 0.12
N ARG A 50 -5.29 -10.56 -0.18
CA ARG A 50 -4.91 -11.72 0.65
C ARG A 50 -3.43 -12.09 0.56
N ILE A 51 -2.92 -12.17 -0.66
CA ILE A 51 -1.52 -12.58 -0.91
C ILE A 51 -0.66 -11.35 -1.13
N GLY A 52 -1.24 -10.27 -1.65
CA GLY A 52 -0.42 -9.14 -2.05
C GLY A 52 0.02 -8.22 -0.94
N SER A 53 -0.76 -8.09 0.12
CA SER A 53 -0.34 -7.48 1.37
C SER A 53 0.92 -8.15 1.94
N THR A 54 0.92 -9.48 2.05
CA THR A 54 2.07 -10.25 2.57
C THR A 54 3.30 -10.16 1.67
N ARG A 55 3.15 -10.23 0.35
CA ARG A 55 4.28 -10.04 -0.58
C ARG A 55 4.82 -8.61 -0.56
N GLY A 56 3.97 -7.61 -0.37
CA GLY A 56 4.39 -6.24 -0.19
C GLY A 56 5.25 -6.05 1.07
N LEU A 57 4.90 -6.71 2.18
CA LEU A 57 5.74 -6.73 3.38
C LEU A 57 7.12 -7.32 3.12
N GLU A 58 7.20 -8.46 2.45
CA GLU A 58 8.49 -9.08 2.11
C GLU A 58 9.36 -8.15 1.25
N VAL A 59 8.75 -7.40 0.33
CA VAL A 59 9.41 -6.42 -0.53
C VAL A 59 9.91 -5.24 0.31
N LEU A 60 9.10 -4.71 1.22
CA LEU A 60 9.50 -3.64 2.13
C LEU A 60 10.65 -4.11 3.04
N ASP A 61 10.54 -5.27 3.69
CA ASP A 61 11.60 -5.79 4.57
C ASP A 61 12.94 -5.98 3.81
N LYS A 62 12.90 -6.35 2.53
CA LYS A 62 14.09 -6.40 1.65
C LYS A 62 14.68 -5.01 1.35
N ILE A 63 13.84 -4.00 1.18
CA ILE A 63 14.27 -2.60 0.99
C ILE A 63 14.96 -2.10 2.27
N SER A 64 14.35 -2.32 3.44
CA SER A 64 14.92 -1.96 4.74
C SER A 64 16.30 -2.63 4.95
N SER A 65 16.42 -3.90 4.56
CA SER A 65 17.66 -4.67 4.64
C SER A 65 18.72 -4.34 3.57
N LYS A 66 18.48 -3.36 2.69
CA LYS A 66 19.36 -2.97 1.55
C LYS A 66 19.74 -4.13 0.61
N LYS A 67 18.98 -5.22 0.55
CA LYS A 67 19.40 -6.46 -0.13
C LYS A 67 19.30 -6.47 -1.66
N MET A 68 18.63 -5.51 -2.30
CA MET A 68 18.71 -5.24 -3.75
C MET A 68 17.76 -4.08 -4.09
N LEU A 69 18.27 -2.87 -4.36
CA LEU A 69 17.40 -1.69 -4.49
C LEU A 69 16.68 -1.59 -5.85
N LYS A 70 17.30 -2.01 -6.96
CA LYS A 70 16.72 -1.78 -8.30
C LYS A 70 15.50 -2.66 -8.62
N THR A 71 15.63 -3.98 -8.45
CA THR A 71 14.54 -4.92 -8.75
C THR A 71 13.38 -4.81 -7.76
N THR A 72 13.70 -4.54 -6.49
CA THR A 72 12.69 -4.45 -5.42
C THR A 72 11.84 -3.18 -5.52
N LEU A 73 12.42 -2.06 -5.94
CA LEU A 73 11.67 -0.82 -6.17
C LEU A 73 10.72 -0.94 -7.37
N PHE A 74 11.13 -1.65 -8.44
CA PHE A 74 10.26 -1.96 -9.58
C PHE A 74 9.10 -2.87 -9.18
N CYS A 75 9.38 -3.89 -8.37
CA CYS A 75 8.36 -4.80 -7.86
C CYS A 75 7.36 -4.05 -6.95
N SER A 76 7.85 -3.20 -6.04
CA SER A 76 7.02 -2.35 -5.16
C SER A 76 6.07 -1.44 -5.95
N LYS A 77 6.55 -0.74 -6.98
CA LYS A 77 5.72 0.15 -7.81
C LYS A 77 4.62 -0.62 -8.56
N ASN A 78 4.96 -1.75 -9.16
CA ASN A 78 3.98 -2.59 -9.84
C ASN A 78 2.98 -3.21 -8.86
N TYR A 79 3.39 -3.48 -7.62
CA TYR A 79 2.52 -4.01 -6.59
C TYR A 79 1.40 -3.03 -6.22
N VAL A 80 1.77 -1.77 -5.98
CA VAL A 80 0.81 -0.71 -5.64
C VAL A 80 -0.16 -0.47 -6.79
N ILE A 81 0.33 -0.44 -8.04
CA ILE A 81 -0.51 -0.26 -9.23
C ILE A 81 -1.51 -1.43 -9.37
N ARG A 82 -1.04 -2.68 -9.26
CA ARG A 82 -1.87 -3.90 -9.37
C ARG A 82 -2.92 -3.99 -8.25
N TRP A 83 -2.61 -3.46 -7.07
CA TRP A 83 -3.53 -3.40 -5.94
C TRP A 83 -4.62 -2.33 -6.14
N SER A 84 -4.25 -1.13 -6.61
CA SER A 84 -5.23 -0.06 -6.90
C SER A 84 -6.12 -0.37 -8.10
N THR A 85 -5.63 -1.13 -9.09
CA THR A 85 -6.42 -1.54 -10.26
C THR A 85 -7.16 -2.86 -10.07
N ALA A 86 -7.28 -3.40 -8.85
CA ALA A 86 -7.99 -4.66 -8.59
C ALA A 86 -9.50 -4.65 -8.94
N HIS A 87 -10.03 -3.52 -9.44
CA HIS A 87 -11.36 -3.39 -10.06
C HIS A 87 -11.35 -3.37 -11.61
N TYR A 88 -10.19 -3.41 -12.28
CA TYR A 88 -10.08 -3.37 -13.74
C TYR A 88 -9.00 -4.35 -14.25
N VAL A 89 -9.48 -5.40 -14.93
CA VAL A 89 -8.79 -6.23 -15.94
C VAL A 89 -7.82 -7.32 -15.45
N GLN A 90 -8.28 -8.56 -15.64
CA GLN A 90 -7.63 -9.66 -16.37
C GLN A 90 -6.08 -9.67 -16.45
N TRP A 91 -5.51 -10.80 -16.01
CA TRP A 91 -4.46 -11.56 -16.70
C TRP A 91 -3.44 -10.76 -17.51
N VAL A 92 -2.21 -10.68 -16.98
CA VAL A 92 -1.00 -10.46 -17.79
C VAL A 92 -0.63 -11.85 -18.32
N GLU A 93 -0.85 -12.04 -19.62
CA GLU A 93 0.26 -12.46 -20.48
C GLU A 93 1.31 -11.34 -20.50
#